data_AF-A0A8J5H5B0-F1
#
_entry.id   AF-A0A8J5H5B0-F1
#
_cell.length_a   1.000
_cell.length_b   1.000
_cell.length_c   1.000
_cell.angle_alpha   90.00
_cell.angle_beta   90.00
_cell.angle_gamma   90.00
#
_symmetry.space_group_name_H-M   'P 1'
#
loop_
_entity.id
_entity.type
_entity.pdbx_description
1 polymer ?
#
loop_
_entity_poly.entity_id
_entity_poly.type
_entity_poly.pdbx_seq_one_letter_code
_entity_poly.pdbx_strand_id
1 'polypeptide(L)'
;MEDYRDKYTKDGTTDIHGQPALKKETGNWRACPYILANECCERLAYYGMSTNLVNYMKNRLNQVNATAANNVTNWSGTCYIMPLLGAFIADAYLGRYWTISSFMIIYILGLVLLTMTASVKGLKAPCSNGVCHPTKAQTAAVFIALYLIALGTGGIKPCVSSFGADQFDESDESEKKRKSSFFNWFYFSINIGALIAASVLVWIQMNVGWGWGFGIPAVAMAVAVISFFWGTRLYRHQKPGGSPLTRIAQVIFASVRKAGVKVPADKSLLYEITVKESAIEGSRKLKHTDQLTIDMMPVYRYKRMLSCSSQSFHSFLDKAAVETEEDKNKGPVNPWRLCTVTQIEELKSVLRLLPIWASGIIFSTVYSQMSTMFVLQGNTLDPHMGPHFKIPSASLSIFDTISVIVWVPIYDRFLVPFVRKLTGRDRGFTQLTRMGIGLFISIFSMLAAGILEVVRLRVVARHNLYNDKDDYVPISIFWQVPQYFIIGAAEVFTFIGQLEFFYDQAPDAMRSMCSALSLTTVALGNYLSTLLVTIVTSITTKNGKLGWIPDNLNQGHLDYFFWLLAILSVLNLLVYLVIAKFYTYKNTVEDADTKGDAIEP
;
A
#
# COMPACT_ATOMS: atom_id res chain seq x y z
N MET A 1 38.45 15.28 27.69
CA MET A 1 37.15 15.96 27.61
C MET A 1 36.51 15.47 26.31
N GLU A 2 35.84 14.30 26.33
CA GLU A 2 35.04 13.86 25.18
C GLU A 2 34.02 14.97 24.89
N ASP A 3 34.00 15.45 23.66
CA ASP A 3 33.23 16.61 23.22
C ASP A 3 31.76 16.45 23.66
N TYR A 4 31.26 17.38 24.47
CA TYR A 4 29.91 17.35 25.04
C TYR A 4 28.83 17.23 23.94
N ARG A 5 29.16 17.66 22.72
CA ARG A 5 28.30 17.55 21.52
C ARG A 5 28.21 16.15 20.91
N ASP A 6 29.08 15.22 21.27
CA ASP A 6 29.10 13.88 20.67
C ASP A 6 28.34 12.83 21.51
N LYS A 7 27.88 13.21 22.71
CA LYS A 7 27.03 12.37 23.58
C LYS A 7 25.56 12.34 23.14
N TYR A 8 25.11 13.42 22.49
CA TYR A 8 23.73 13.59 22.05
C TYR A 8 23.60 13.29 20.56
N THR A 9 22.40 12.90 20.16
CA THR A 9 22.06 12.75 18.73
C THR A 9 22.08 14.11 18.04
N LYS A 10 22.46 14.11 16.75
CA LYS A 10 22.59 15.35 15.94
C LYS A 10 21.39 15.58 15.02
N ASP A 11 20.43 14.65 15.00
CA ASP A 11 19.24 14.62 14.15
C ASP A 11 18.00 15.31 14.75
N GLY A 12 18.14 15.95 15.91
CA GLY A 12 17.05 16.64 16.60
C GLY A 12 16.07 15.72 17.34
N THR A 13 16.39 14.43 17.48
CA THR A 13 15.57 13.48 18.26
C THR A 13 15.63 13.76 19.76
N THR A 14 14.50 13.54 20.44
CA THR A 14 14.36 13.70 21.89
C THR A 14 14.10 12.38 22.60
N ASP A 15 14.41 12.33 23.89
CA ASP A 15 13.96 11.28 24.79
C ASP A 15 12.48 11.47 25.16
N ILE A 16 11.97 10.62 26.07
CA ILE A 16 10.57 10.66 26.54
C ILE A 16 10.23 11.96 27.29
N HIS A 17 11.24 12.63 27.85
CA HIS A 17 11.12 13.85 28.64
C HIS A 17 11.24 15.10 27.77
N GLY A 18 11.41 14.95 26.46
CA GLY A 18 11.59 16.06 25.52
C GLY A 18 12.99 16.66 25.55
N GLN A 19 13.95 16.02 26.21
CA GLN A 19 15.36 16.41 26.21
C GLN A 19 16.09 15.80 25.01
N PRO A 20 17.21 16.38 24.53
CA PRO A 20 17.99 15.79 23.45
C PRO A 20 18.39 14.34 23.76
N ALA A 21 18.21 13.43 22.81
CA ALA A 21 18.41 12.01 23.04
C ALA A 21 19.91 11.66 23.23
N LEU A 22 20.21 10.82 24.22
CA LEU A 22 21.56 10.32 24.49
C LEU A 22 21.90 9.12 23.62
N LYS A 23 22.95 9.23 22.78
CA LYS A 23 23.33 8.17 21.82
C LYS A 23 23.54 6.79 22.45
N LYS A 24 24.13 6.74 23.65
CA LYS A 24 24.49 5.48 24.34
C LYS A 24 23.33 4.83 25.12
N GLU A 25 22.28 5.59 25.45
CA GLU A 25 21.19 5.15 26.32
C GLU A 25 19.89 4.88 25.55
N THR A 26 19.61 5.66 24.50
CA THR A 26 18.37 5.56 23.71
C THR A 26 18.64 5.14 22.27
N GLY A 27 17.63 4.52 21.65
CA GLY A 27 17.60 4.08 20.27
C GLY A 27 18.46 2.84 19.99
N ASN A 28 18.93 2.76 18.75
CA ASN A 28 19.76 1.70 18.21
C ASN A 28 19.13 0.31 18.40
N TRP A 29 19.93 -0.75 18.32
CA TRP A 29 19.48 -2.14 18.47
C TRP A 29 18.87 -2.51 19.84
N ARG A 30 18.87 -1.61 20.83
CA ARG A 30 18.17 -1.84 22.11
C ARG A 30 16.66 -1.60 21.99
N ALA A 31 16.27 -0.61 21.20
CA ALA A 31 14.88 -0.28 20.92
C ALA A 31 14.27 -1.18 19.83
N CYS A 32 15.08 -1.60 18.85
CA CYS A 32 14.59 -2.33 17.67
C CYS A 32 13.80 -3.62 17.98
N PRO A 33 14.19 -4.50 18.93
CA PRO A 33 13.47 -5.73 19.19
C PRO A 33 12.00 -5.51 19.54
N TYR A 34 11.68 -4.47 20.31
CA TYR A 34 10.30 -4.13 20.67
C TYR A 34 9.46 -3.71 19.46
N ILE A 35 10.07 -2.92 18.56
CA ILE A 35 9.42 -2.45 17.32
C ILE A 35 9.25 -3.61 16.32
N LEU A 36 10.26 -4.46 16.16
CA LEU A 36 10.24 -5.62 15.26
C LEU A 36 9.24 -6.69 15.73
N ALA A 37 9.21 -6.99 17.02
CA ALA A 37 8.23 -7.91 17.60
C ALA A 37 6.80 -7.39 17.39
N ASN A 38 6.61 -6.09 17.56
CA ASN A 38 5.33 -5.46 17.31
C ASN A 38 4.91 -5.56 15.83
N GLU A 39 5.82 -5.29 14.89
CA GLU A 39 5.53 -5.45 13.46
C GLU A 39 5.17 -6.89 13.13
N CYS A 40 5.92 -7.87 13.64
CA CYS A 40 5.63 -9.29 13.42
C CYS A 40 4.22 -9.67 13.90
N CYS A 41 3.83 -9.25 15.10
CA CYS A 41 2.50 -9.53 15.66
C CYS A 41 1.38 -8.81 14.91
N GLU A 42 1.58 -7.57 14.49
CA GLU A 42 0.58 -6.82 13.73
C GLU A 42 0.37 -7.46 12.35
N ARG A 43 1.45 -7.85 11.66
CA ARG A 43 1.37 -8.58 10.37
C ARG A 43 0.69 -9.93 10.52
N LEU A 44 1.03 -10.67 11.56
CA LEU A 44 0.35 -11.93 11.91
C LEU A 44 -1.15 -11.71 12.08
N ALA A 45 -1.56 -10.67 12.80
CA ALA A 45 -2.97 -10.38 13.04
C ALA A 45 -3.70 -9.92 11.77
N TYR A 46 -3.08 -9.03 10.98
CA TYR A 46 -3.65 -8.52 9.73
C TYR A 46 -3.82 -9.63 8.69
N TYR A 47 -2.76 -10.40 8.40
CA TYR A 47 -2.83 -11.49 7.42
C TYR A 47 -3.64 -12.67 7.93
N GLY A 48 -3.58 -12.97 9.23
CA GLY A 48 -4.34 -14.05 9.84
C GLY A 48 -5.85 -13.83 9.67
N MET A 49 -6.31 -12.59 9.77
CA MET A 49 -7.70 -12.26 9.51
C MET A 49 -8.00 -12.10 8.01
N SER A 50 -7.23 -11.29 7.28
CA SER A 50 -7.57 -10.88 5.90
C SER A 50 -7.60 -12.04 4.90
N THR A 51 -6.66 -12.97 5.00
CA THR A 51 -6.50 -14.08 4.03
C THR A 51 -7.71 -14.99 3.93
N ASN A 52 -8.42 -15.21 5.05
CA ASN A 52 -9.55 -16.13 5.12
C ASN A 52 -10.88 -15.43 5.47
N LEU A 53 -10.91 -14.10 5.46
CA LEU A 53 -12.10 -13.32 5.84
C LEU A 53 -13.29 -13.61 4.92
N VAL A 54 -13.06 -13.89 3.65
CA VAL A 54 -14.14 -14.20 2.68
C VAL A 54 -14.91 -15.46 3.09
N ASN A 55 -14.23 -16.46 3.63
CA ASN A 55 -14.86 -17.69 4.14
C ASN A 55 -15.63 -17.43 5.43
N TYR A 56 -15.17 -16.50 6.29
CA TYR A 56 -15.93 -16.08 7.46
C TYR A 56 -17.24 -15.39 7.06
N MET A 57 -17.16 -14.45 6.11
CA MET A 57 -18.33 -13.75 5.56
C MET A 57 -19.35 -14.72 4.95
N LYS A 58 -18.86 -15.68 4.16
CA LYS A 58 -19.71 -16.70 3.54
C LYS A 58 -20.31 -17.66 4.57
N ASN A 59 -19.48 -18.30 5.40
CA ASN A 59 -19.93 -19.43 6.22
C ASN A 59 -20.57 -19.00 7.55
N ARG A 60 -20.18 -17.85 8.13
CA ARG A 60 -20.69 -17.39 9.43
C ARG A 60 -21.71 -16.28 9.32
N LEU A 61 -21.56 -15.39 8.35
CA LEU A 61 -22.56 -14.37 8.07
C LEU A 61 -23.55 -14.76 6.97
N ASN A 62 -23.41 -15.96 6.39
CA ASN A 62 -24.31 -16.49 5.37
C ASN A 62 -24.50 -15.52 4.20
N GLN A 63 -23.40 -14.88 3.78
CA GLN A 63 -23.39 -13.96 2.67
C GLN A 63 -23.15 -14.70 1.36
N VAL A 64 -23.78 -14.19 0.30
CA VAL A 64 -23.55 -14.68 -1.07
C VAL A 64 -22.10 -14.39 -1.49
N ASN A 65 -21.49 -15.24 -2.32
CA ASN A 65 -20.11 -15.11 -2.81
C ASN A 65 -19.74 -13.67 -3.24
N ALA A 66 -20.55 -13.02 -4.08
CA ALA A 66 -20.30 -11.66 -4.55
C ALA A 66 -20.32 -10.62 -3.41
N THR A 67 -21.30 -10.73 -2.49
CA THR A 67 -21.42 -9.84 -1.33
C THR A 67 -20.26 -10.03 -0.35
N ALA A 68 -19.87 -11.29 -0.10
CA ALA A 68 -18.72 -11.61 0.74
C ALA A 68 -17.42 -11.02 0.17
N ALA A 69 -17.17 -11.21 -1.14
CA ALA A 69 -16.00 -10.64 -1.80
C ALA A 69 -15.99 -9.11 -1.71
N ASN A 70 -17.11 -8.44 -2.02
CA ASN A 70 -17.27 -6.99 -1.92
C ASN A 70 -16.99 -6.45 -0.50
N ASN A 71 -17.49 -7.12 0.53
CA ASN A 71 -17.27 -6.70 1.91
C ASN A 71 -15.80 -6.82 2.32
N VAL A 72 -15.12 -7.90 1.88
CA VAL A 72 -13.69 -8.09 2.13
C VAL A 72 -12.85 -7.05 1.39
N THR A 73 -13.12 -6.79 0.11
CA THR A 73 -12.39 -5.77 -0.64
C THR A 73 -12.67 -4.36 -0.12
N ASN A 74 -13.91 -4.03 0.26
CA ASN A 74 -14.21 -2.73 0.89
C ASN A 74 -13.45 -2.54 2.22
N TRP A 75 -13.42 -3.58 3.06
CA TRP A 75 -12.68 -3.56 4.31
C TRP A 75 -11.16 -3.43 4.07
N SER A 76 -10.60 -4.24 3.16
CA SER A 76 -9.19 -4.18 2.79
C SER A 76 -8.82 -2.81 2.23
N GLY A 77 -9.64 -2.26 1.31
CA GLY A 77 -9.47 -0.92 0.77
C GLY A 77 -9.45 0.15 1.86
N THR A 78 -10.33 0.01 2.86
CA THR A 78 -10.36 0.91 4.02
C THR A 78 -9.10 0.80 4.88
N CYS A 79 -8.55 -0.40 5.07
CA CYS A 79 -7.27 -0.59 5.76
C CYS A 79 -6.08 0.09 5.05
N TYR A 80 -6.17 0.32 3.75
CA TYR A 80 -5.12 0.96 2.94
C TYR A 80 -5.36 2.44 2.65
N ILE A 81 -6.56 2.98 2.91
CA ILE A 81 -6.81 4.43 2.87
C ILE A 81 -6.59 5.11 4.22
N MET A 82 -6.89 4.43 5.33
CA MET A 82 -6.67 4.94 6.69
C MET A 82 -5.22 5.34 7.04
N PRO A 83 -4.16 4.76 6.43
CA PRO A 83 -2.80 5.28 6.55
C PRO A 83 -2.61 6.75 6.23
N LEU A 84 -3.39 7.33 5.32
CA LEU A 84 -3.33 8.78 5.08
C LEU A 84 -3.75 9.58 6.32
N LEU A 85 -4.80 9.13 7.01
CA LEU A 85 -5.26 9.74 8.25
C LEU A 85 -4.25 9.54 9.37
N GLY A 86 -3.69 8.34 9.49
CA GLY A 86 -2.64 8.01 10.45
C GLY A 86 -1.40 8.89 10.31
N ALA A 87 -0.88 9.01 9.08
CA ALA A 87 0.27 9.85 8.76
C ALA A 87 -0.03 11.34 9.06
N PHE A 88 -1.22 11.82 8.67
CA PHE A 88 -1.63 13.20 8.96
C PHE A 88 -1.65 13.49 10.46
N ILE A 89 -2.23 12.61 11.28
CA ILE A 89 -2.31 12.79 12.74
C ILE A 89 -0.90 12.73 13.37
N ALA A 90 -0.05 11.82 12.93
CA ALA A 90 1.33 11.68 13.41
C ALA A 90 2.19 12.91 13.08
N ASP A 91 2.13 13.39 11.84
CA ASP A 91 3.00 14.46 11.38
C ASP A 91 2.49 15.86 11.79
N ALA A 92 1.18 16.03 11.98
CA ALA A 92 0.57 17.33 12.31
C ALA A 92 0.38 17.59 13.81
N TYR A 93 0.05 16.57 14.62
CA TYR A 93 -0.44 16.79 15.98
C TYR A 93 0.26 15.93 17.04
N LEU A 94 0.12 14.60 16.96
CA LEU A 94 0.44 13.72 18.09
C LEU A 94 1.91 13.25 18.12
N GLY A 95 2.60 13.29 16.98
CA GLY A 95 3.87 12.61 16.81
C GLY A 95 3.71 11.10 16.60
N ARG A 96 4.73 10.46 16.00
CA ARG A 96 4.66 9.05 15.57
C ARG A 96 4.38 8.08 16.72
N TYR A 97 5.06 8.24 17.86
CA TYR A 97 4.91 7.35 19.01
C TYR A 97 3.47 7.35 19.58
N TRP A 98 2.88 8.52 19.80
CA TRP A 98 1.53 8.62 20.37
C TRP A 98 0.44 8.18 19.39
N THR A 99 0.62 8.45 18.09
CA THR A 99 -0.25 7.89 17.05
C THR A 99 -0.20 6.37 17.05
N ILE A 100 0.99 5.77 17.01
CA ILE A 100 1.14 4.31 17.05
C ILE A 100 0.46 3.74 18.31
N SER A 101 0.75 4.31 19.48
CA SER A 101 0.20 3.85 20.77
C SER A 101 -1.33 3.91 20.82
N SER A 102 -1.92 5.02 20.37
CA SER A 102 -3.38 5.20 20.40
C SER A 102 -4.10 4.27 19.44
N PHE A 103 -3.57 4.13 18.22
CA PHE A 103 -4.17 3.28 17.18
C PHE A 103 -3.97 1.78 17.45
N MET A 104 -2.91 1.40 18.15
CA MET A 104 -2.74 0.03 18.67
C MET A 104 -3.82 -0.39 19.66
N ILE A 105 -4.21 0.51 20.57
CA ILE A 105 -5.29 0.24 21.52
C ILE A 105 -6.61 0.06 20.76
N ILE A 106 -6.89 0.94 19.78
CA ILE A 106 -8.07 0.83 18.91
C ILE A 106 -8.07 -0.52 18.16
N TYR A 107 -6.90 -0.94 17.65
CA TYR A 107 -6.76 -2.23 16.96
C TYR A 107 -7.10 -3.39 17.91
N ILE A 108 -6.51 -3.45 19.11
CA ILE A 108 -6.83 -4.49 20.10
C ILE A 108 -8.33 -4.53 20.40
N LEU A 109 -8.97 -3.37 20.63
CA LEU A 109 -10.41 -3.31 20.87
C LEU A 109 -11.21 -3.92 19.72
N GLY A 110 -10.81 -3.64 18.47
CA GLY A 110 -11.40 -4.25 17.29
C GLY A 110 -11.19 -5.77 17.21
N LEU A 111 -9.99 -6.27 17.50
CA LEU A 111 -9.67 -7.71 17.50
C LEU A 111 -10.39 -8.47 18.62
N VAL A 112 -10.48 -7.88 19.82
CA VAL A 112 -11.23 -8.45 20.95
C VAL A 112 -12.71 -8.51 20.59
N LEU A 113 -13.29 -7.42 20.06
CA LEU A 113 -14.69 -7.42 19.63
C LEU A 113 -14.93 -8.47 18.54
N LEU A 114 -14.07 -8.59 17.53
CA LEU A 114 -14.19 -9.60 16.50
C LEU A 114 -14.13 -11.02 17.09
N THR A 115 -13.21 -11.27 18.01
CA THR A 115 -13.08 -12.55 18.72
C THR A 115 -14.34 -12.87 19.53
N MET A 116 -14.94 -11.86 20.17
CA MET A 116 -16.20 -12.00 20.90
C MET A 116 -17.35 -12.37 19.96
N THR A 117 -17.42 -11.78 18.76
CA THR A 117 -18.44 -12.16 17.75
C THR A 117 -18.32 -13.61 17.29
N ALA A 118 -17.13 -14.22 17.37
CA ALA A 118 -16.92 -15.62 17.01
C ALA A 118 -17.13 -16.60 18.18
N SER A 119 -17.04 -16.13 19.44
CA SER A 119 -16.91 -17.00 20.62
C SER A 119 -18.08 -16.88 21.62
N VAL A 120 -18.65 -15.70 21.81
CA VAL A 120 -19.64 -15.44 22.89
C VAL A 120 -21.05 -15.80 22.46
N LYS A 121 -21.73 -16.62 23.27
CA LYS A 121 -23.15 -16.97 23.10
C LYS A 121 -23.99 -15.69 23.25
N GLY A 122 -24.54 -15.18 22.16
CA GLY A 122 -25.28 -13.91 22.08
C GLY A 122 -24.80 -13.01 20.94
N LEU A 123 -23.47 -12.87 20.79
CA LEU A 123 -22.84 -12.17 19.65
C LEU A 123 -22.55 -13.11 18.48
N LYS A 124 -22.36 -14.41 18.76
CA LYS A 124 -22.18 -15.46 17.75
C LYS A 124 -23.50 -15.77 17.04
N ALA A 125 -23.46 -15.79 15.72
CA ALA A 125 -24.59 -16.19 14.88
C ALA A 125 -25.03 -17.63 15.20
N PRO A 126 -26.33 -17.89 15.45
CA PRO A 126 -26.83 -19.24 15.60
C PRO A 126 -26.75 -19.97 14.26
N CYS A 127 -26.26 -21.21 14.28
CA CYS A 127 -26.16 -22.06 13.10
C CYS A 127 -26.99 -23.32 13.31
N SER A 128 -27.83 -23.65 12.33
CA SER A 128 -28.66 -24.86 12.29
C SER A 128 -28.35 -25.61 10.99
N ASN A 129 -28.11 -26.92 11.07
CA ASN A 129 -27.80 -27.77 9.91
C ASN A 129 -26.68 -27.23 9.00
N GLY A 130 -25.62 -26.66 9.60
CA GLY A 130 -24.48 -26.11 8.86
C GLY A 130 -24.69 -24.70 8.29
N VAL A 131 -25.93 -24.18 8.25
CA VAL A 131 -26.24 -22.83 7.80
C VAL A 131 -26.39 -21.88 8.99
N CYS A 132 -25.74 -20.72 8.92
CA CYS A 132 -25.80 -19.70 9.97
C CYS A 132 -26.84 -18.62 9.63
N HIS A 133 -27.59 -18.16 10.63
CA HIS A 133 -28.58 -17.10 10.45
C HIS A 133 -28.27 -15.93 11.38
N PRO A 134 -27.37 -15.01 10.98
CA PRO A 134 -27.00 -13.87 11.81
C PRO A 134 -28.15 -12.87 11.90
N THR A 135 -28.34 -12.28 13.08
CA THR A 135 -29.20 -11.10 13.21
C THR A 135 -28.52 -9.85 12.65
N LYS A 136 -29.29 -8.80 12.35
CA LYS A 136 -28.74 -7.51 11.91
C LYS A 136 -27.75 -6.93 12.93
N ALA A 137 -28.03 -7.09 14.23
CA ALA A 137 -27.15 -6.63 15.31
C ALA A 137 -25.82 -7.39 15.35
N GLN A 138 -25.86 -8.73 15.17
CA GLN A 138 -24.64 -9.55 15.12
C GLN A 138 -23.78 -9.21 13.90
N THR A 139 -24.42 -9.02 12.74
CA THR A 139 -23.73 -8.57 11.53
C THR A 139 -23.10 -7.19 11.72
N ALA A 140 -23.83 -6.24 12.31
CA ALA A 140 -23.32 -4.91 12.61
C ALA A 140 -22.11 -4.96 13.57
N ALA A 141 -22.16 -5.80 14.61
CA ALA A 141 -21.04 -5.98 15.54
C ALA A 141 -19.75 -6.47 14.83
N VAL A 142 -19.88 -7.40 13.87
CA VAL A 142 -18.74 -7.84 13.04
C VAL A 142 -18.18 -6.68 12.22
N PHE A 143 -19.01 -5.89 11.55
CA PHE A 143 -18.52 -4.76 10.76
C PHE A 143 -17.90 -3.66 11.63
N ILE A 144 -18.49 -3.35 12.80
CA ILE A 144 -17.90 -2.42 13.76
C ILE A 144 -16.50 -2.90 14.16
N ALA A 145 -16.34 -4.18 14.47
CA ALA A 145 -15.04 -4.77 14.79
C ALA A 145 -14.04 -4.63 13.62
N LEU A 146 -14.46 -4.96 12.40
CA LEU A 146 -13.62 -4.89 11.20
C LEU A 146 -13.19 -3.46 10.89
N TYR A 147 -14.07 -2.46 11.01
CA TYR A 147 -13.72 -1.08 10.75
C TYR A 147 -12.92 -0.43 11.88
N LEU A 148 -13.08 -0.87 13.13
CA LEU A 148 -12.15 -0.53 14.22
C LEU A 148 -10.74 -1.07 13.94
N ILE A 149 -10.64 -2.31 13.46
CA ILE A 149 -9.36 -2.88 13.02
C ILE A 149 -8.78 -2.08 11.84
N ALA A 150 -9.60 -1.72 10.84
CA ALA A 150 -9.17 -0.94 9.69
C ALA A 150 -8.62 0.43 10.10
N LEU A 151 -9.27 1.09 11.07
CA LEU A 151 -8.79 2.32 11.67
C LEU A 151 -7.45 2.10 12.37
N GLY A 152 -7.37 1.09 13.25
CA GLY A 152 -6.17 0.73 14.02
C GLY A 152 -4.94 0.45 13.15
N THR A 153 -5.03 -0.49 12.20
CA THR A 153 -3.93 -0.80 11.26
C THR A 153 -3.54 0.43 10.42
N GLY A 154 -4.51 1.27 10.08
CA GLY A 154 -4.27 2.51 9.34
C GLY A 154 -3.34 3.48 10.07
N GLY A 155 -3.52 3.70 11.37
CA GLY A 155 -2.62 4.56 12.14
C GLY A 155 -1.21 4.02 12.34
N ILE A 156 -1.06 2.70 12.33
CA ILE A 156 0.20 2.01 12.65
C ILE A 156 1.10 1.87 11.41
N LYS A 157 0.55 1.39 10.29
CA LYS A 157 1.28 1.09 9.04
C LYS A 157 2.27 2.19 8.57
N PRO A 158 1.87 3.47 8.44
CA PRO A 158 2.78 4.50 7.92
C PRO A 158 3.80 4.96 8.97
N CYS A 159 3.49 4.77 10.26
CA CYS A 159 4.26 5.33 11.35
C CYS A 159 5.33 4.36 11.87
N VAL A 160 5.09 3.05 11.91
CA VAL A 160 6.00 2.08 12.56
C VAL A 160 7.35 1.96 11.85
N SER A 161 7.36 1.88 10.52
CA SER A 161 8.61 1.79 9.74
C SER A 161 9.45 3.06 9.89
N SER A 162 8.80 4.21 9.84
CA SER A 162 9.42 5.53 10.07
C SER A 162 9.93 5.67 11.51
N PHE A 163 9.14 5.26 12.51
CA PHE A 163 9.52 5.29 13.91
C PHE A 163 10.70 4.35 14.23
N GLY A 164 10.76 3.19 13.58
CA GLY A 164 11.91 2.30 13.65
C GLY A 164 13.17 2.90 13.03
N ALA A 165 13.02 3.64 11.94
CA ALA A 165 14.11 4.37 11.30
C ALA A 165 14.65 5.52 12.17
N ASP A 166 13.78 6.20 12.93
CA ASP A 166 14.14 7.29 13.86
C ASP A 166 15.01 6.81 15.04
N GLN A 167 15.16 5.50 15.23
CA GLN A 167 16.02 4.96 16.29
C GLN A 167 17.52 5.05 15.95
N PHE A 168 17.88 5.50 14.74
CA PHE A 168 19.25 5.61 14.25
C PHE A 168 19.53 7.04 13.76
N ASP A 169 20.60 7.65 14.26
CA ASP A 169 21.07 8.99 13.88
C ASP A 169 21.68 8.95 12.47
N GLU A 170 21.09 9.69 11.52
CA GLU A 170 21.55 9.73 10.13
C GLU A 170 22.89 10.46 9.96
N SER A 171 23.25 11.32 10.91
CA SER A 171 24.51 12.06 10.91
C SER A 171 25.72 11.19 11.28
N ASP A 172 25.45 9.98 11.80
CA ASP A 172 26.47 9.03 12.23
C ASP A 172 26.58 7.86 11.24
N GLU A 173 27.70 7.80 10.52
CA GLU A 173 27.95 6.76 9.51
C GLU A 173 27.89 5.33 10.08
N SER A 174 28.15 5.15 11.39
CA SER A 174 28.03 3.85 12.05
C SER A 174 26.57 3.45 12.29
N GLU A 175 25.72 4.38 12.73
CA GLU A 175 24.29 4.13 12.95
C GLU A 175 23.53 4.02 11.62
N LYS A 176 23.93 4.78 10.59
CA LYS A 176 23.40 4.68 9.23
C LYS A 176 23.57 3.29 8.62
N LYS A 177 24.73 2.64 8.81
CA LYS A 177 24.93 1.23 8.40
C LYS A 177 24.02 0.27 9.18
N ARG A 178 23.83 0.50 10.47
CA ARG A 178 22.94 -0.31 11.32
C ARG A 178 21.46 -0.15 10.95
N LYS A 179 21.04 1.04 10.52
CA LYS A 179 19.69 1.33 10.01
C LYS A 179 19.33 0.46 8.81
N SER A 180 20.25 0.28 7.86
CA SER A 180 20.03 -0.63 6.73
C SER A 180 19.77 -2.08 7.20
N SER A 181 20.57 -2.55 8.17
CA SER A 181 20.35 -3.86 8.78
C SER A 181 19.00 -3.95 9.52
N PHE A 182 18.51 -2.87 10.14
CA PHE A 182 17.17 -2.85 10.75
C PHE A 182 16.08 -3.09 9.71
N PHE A 183 16.12 -2.44 8.55
CA PHE A 183 15.12 -2.66 7.50
C PHE A 183 15.11 -4.09 6.97
N ASN A 184 16.27 -4.76 6.89
CA ASN A 184 16.34 -6.18 6.54
C ASN A 184 15.59 -7.06 7.56
N TRP A 185 15.83 -6.82 8.86
CA TRP A 185 15.13 -7.54 9.94
C TRP A 185 13.64 -7.19 10.02
N PHE A 186 13.27 -5.95 9.69
CA PHE A 186 11.89 -5.50 9.59
C PHE A 186 11.16 -6.28 8.49
N TYR A 187 11.74 -6.37 7.30
CA TYR A 187 11.18 -7.15 6.19
C TYR A 187 11.10 -8.65 6.53
N PHE A 188 12.13 -9.20 7.18
CA PHE A 188 12.12 -10.59 7.65
C PHE A 188 10.97 -10.84 8.64
N SER A 189 10.74 -9.93 9.58
CA SER A 189 9.65 -10.02 10.56
C SER A 189 8.26 -10.00 9.91
N ILE A 190 8.08 -9.19 8.86
CA ILE A 190 6.83 -9.17 8.07
C ILE A 190 6.56 -10.53 7.45
N ASN A 191 7.57 -11.12 6.79
CA ASN A 191 7.42 -12.39 6.10
C ASN A 191 7.13 -13.54 7.07
N ILE A 192 7.75 -13.58 8.25
CA ILE A 192 7.43 -14.57 9.29
C ILE A 192 5.97 -14.45 9.72
N GLY A 193 5.52 -13.23 10.04
CA GLY A 193 4.14 -12.98 10.46
C GLY A 193 3.13 -13.43 9.39
N ALA A 194 3.39 -13.08 8.12
CA ALA A 194 2.57 -13.49 6.98
C ALA A 194 2.56 -15.01 6.76
N LEU A 195 3.71 -15.67 6.86
CA LEU A 195 3.83 -17.12 6.69
C LEU A 195 3.05 -17.89 7.75
N ILE A 196 3.20 -17.52 9.03
CA ILE A 196 2.47 -18.15 10.14
C ILE A 196 0.97 -17.90 10.01
N ALA A 197 0.58 -16.69 9.57
CA ALA A 197 -0.80 -16.34 9.31
C ALA A 197 -1.42 -17.22 8.23
N ALA A 198 -0.82 -17.26 7.04
CA ALA A 198 -1.36 -17.99 5.89
C ALA A 198 -1.37 -19.51 6.09
N SER A 199 -0.46 -20.05 6.93
CA SER A 199 -0.39 -21.48 7.25
C SER A 199 -1.18 -21.85 8.50
N VAL A 200 -0.58 -21.67 9.67
CA VAL A 200 -1.06 -22.17 10.95
C VAL A 200 -2.39 -21.52 11.34
N LEU A 201 -2.51 -20.19 11.23
CA LEU A 201 -3.75 -19.52 11.65
C LEU A 201 -4.94 -19.87 10.76
N VAL A 202 -4.77 -19.91 9.44
CA VAL A 202 -5.84 -20.33 8.52
C VAL A 202 -6.24 -21.78 8.81
N TRP A 203 -5.28 -22.67 9.09
CA TRP A 203 -5.59 -24.05 9.49
C TRP A 203 -6.39 -24.11 10.79
N ILE A 204 -6.03 -23.33 11.81
CA ILE A 204 -6.77 -23.23 13.09
C ILE A 204 -8.19 -22.71 12.85
N GLN A 205 -8.36 -21.68 12.01
CA GLN A 205 -9.68 -21.10 11.72
C GLN A 205 -10.64 -22.11 11.11
N MET A 206 -10.15 -22.95 10.20
CA MET A 206 -10.97 -23.89 9.43
C MET A 206 -11.19 -25.22 10.16
N ASN A 207 -10.19 -25.72 10.92
CA ASN A 207 -10.26 -27.05 11.54
C ASN A 207 -10.58 -27.01 13.05
N VAL A 208 -10.14 -25.99 13.78
CA VAL A 208 -10.38 -25.86 15.24
C VAL A 208 -11.55 -24.92 15.51
N GLY A 209 -11.57 -23.77 14.83
CA GLY A 209 -12.69 -22.83 14.83
C GLY A 209 -12.28 -21.37 14.89
N TRP A 210 -13.21 -20.51 14.47
CA TRP A 210 -13.01 -19.07 14.33
C TRP A 210 -12.72 -18.32 15.64
N GLY A 211 -13.19 -18.82 16.79
CA GLY A 211 -12.91 -18.21 18.09
C GLY A 211 -11.42 -18.19 18.40
N TRP A 212 -10.74 -19.34 18.25
CA TRP A 212 -9.28 -19.43 18.37
C TRP A 212 -8.57 -18.72 17.21
N GLY A 213 -9.13 -18.83 16.01
CA GLY A 213 -8.61 -18.20 14.80
C GLY A 213 -8.49 -16.67 14.86
N PHE A 214 -9.39 -15.99 15.56
CA PHE A 214 -9.29 -14.54 15.83
C PHE A 214 -8.68 -14.22 17.20
N GLY A 215 -8.84 -15.12 18.19
CA GLY A 215 -8.33 -14.93 19.54
C GLY A 215 -6.80 -14.96 19.62
N ILE A 216 -6.13 -15.84 18.87
CA ILE A 216 -4.65 -15.89 18.84
C ILE A 216 -4.06 -14.57 18.32
N PRO A 217 -4.51 -14.01 17.18
CA PRO A 217 -4.18 -12.63 16.78
C PRO A 217 -4.42 -11.58 17.85
N ALA A 218 -5.55 -11.62 18.56
CA ALA A 218 -5.89 -10.65 19.58
C ALA A 218 -4.91 -10.69 20.76
N VAL A 219 -4.53 -11.89 21.22
CA VAL A 219 -3.54 -12.09 22.29
C VAL A 219 -2.15 -11.68 21.81
N ALA A 220 -1.74 -12.07 20.60
CA ALA A 220 -0.45 -11.68 20.03
C ALA A 220 -0.31 -10.15 19.94
N MET A 221 -1.38 -9.46 19.52
CA MET A 221 -1.40 -8.00 19.48
C MET A 221 -1.38 -7.38 20.88
N ALA A 222 -2.08 -7.96 21.86
CA ALA A 222 -2.02 -7.50 23.25
C ALA A 222 -0.60 -7.59 23.83
N VAL A 223 0.10 -8.70 23.58
CA VAL A 223 1.51 -8.88 23.97
C VAL A 223 2.40 -7.85 23.24
N ALA A 224 2.16 -7.61 21.96
CA ALA A 224 2.90 -6.61 21.18
C ALA A 224 2.76 -5.20 21.74
N VAL A 225 1.56 -4.80 22.17
CA VAL A 225 1.32 -3.49 22.78
C VAL A 225 2.02 -3.35 24.13
N ILE A 226 1.95 -4.38 24.99
CA ILE A 226 2.68 -4.38 26.26
C ILE A 226 4.19 -4.26 26.00
N SER A 227 4.71 -5.03 25.04
CA SER A 227 6.11 -4.97 24.62
C SER A 227 6.49 -3.57 24.11
N PHE A 228 5.63 -2.95 23.27
CA PHE A 228 5.87 -1.62 22.73
C PHE A 228 5.98 -0.57 23.84
N PHE A 229 5.07 -0.56 24.81
CA PHE A 229 5.11 0.35 25.96
C PHE A 229 6.27 0.07 26.92
N TRP A 230 6.75 -1.18 27.03
CA TRP A 230 7.93 -1.48 27.83
C TRP A 230 9.19 -0.84 27.25
N GLY A 231 9.28 -0.78 25.92
CA GLY A 231 10.37 -0.12 25.20
C GLY A 231 10.37 1.41 25.28
N THR A 232 9.33 2.06 25.84
CA THR A 232 9.16 3.53 25.77
C THR A 232 10.37 4.32 26.24
N ARG A 233 11.02 3.92 27.33
CA ARG A 233 12.22 4.63 27.86
C ARG A 233 13.44 4.55 26.94
N LEU A 234 13.45 3.57 26.04
CA LEU A 234 14.55 3.31 25.12
C LEU A 234 14.35 4.02 23.78
N TYR A 235 13.16 4.55 23.48
CA TYR A 235 12.90 5.13 22.16
C TYR A 235 13.45 6.54 22.02
N ARG A 236 13.87 6.85 20.79
CA ARG A 236 14.10 8.20 20.30
C ARG A 236 12.83 8.72 19.63
N HIS A 237 12.48 9.96 19.89
CA HIS A 237 11.27 10.61 19.40
C HIS A 237 11.62 11.76 18.46
N GLN A 238 11.11 11.70 17.23
CA GLN A 238 11.16 12.84 16.31
C GLN A 238 10.04 13.84 16.67
N LYS A 239 10.36 15.14 16.65
CA LYS A 239 9.33 16.19 16.76
C LYS A 239 8.47 16.23 15.49
N PRO A 240 7.15 16.51 15.59
CA PRO A 240 6.28 16.64 14.42
C PRO A 240 6.75 17.77 13.48
N GLY A 241 6.99 17.46 12.20
CA GLY A 241 7.49 18.40 11.19
C GLY A 241 6.40 19.21 10.46
N GLY A 242 5.13 19.04 10.84
CA GLY A 242 3.98 19.62 10.16
C GLY A 242 3.46 18.75 9.00
N SER A 243 2.25 19.06 8.50
CA SER A 243 1.57 18.23 7.50
C SER A 243 1.88 18.64 6.05
N PRO A 244 2.42 17.72 5.22
CA PRO A 244 2.53 17.92 3.78
C PRO A 244 1.17 18.18 3.09
N LEU A 245 0.08 17.58 3.59
CA LEU A 245 -1.26 17.79 3.05
C LEU A 245 -1.75 19.23 3.26
N THR A 246 -1.41 19.83 4.42
CA THR A 246 -1.73 21.24 4.68
C THR A 246 -0.96 22.15 3.73
N ARG A 247 0.30 21.84 3.40
CA ARG A 247 1.09 22.60 2.41
C ARG A 247 0.49 22.50 1.01
N ILE A 248 0.03 21.32 0.59
CA ILE A 248 -0.69 21.15 -0.69
C ILE A 248 -1.96 22.00 -0.70
N ALA A 249 -2.75 21.93 0.36
CA ALA A 249 -4.00 22.69 0.48
C ALA A 249 -3.75 24.20 0.44
N GLN A 250 -2.68 24.68 1.09
CA GLN A 250 -2.23 26.08 1.04
C GLN A 250 -1.93 26.52 -0.39
N VAL A 251 -1.15 25.75 -1.14
CA VAL A 251 -0.80 26.08 -2.53
C VAL A 251 -2.04 26.13 -3.42
N ILE A 252 -2.93 25.13 -3.31
CA ILE A 252 -4.18 25.11 -4.09
C ILE A 252 -5.05 26.32 -3.75
N PHE A 253 -5.25 26.60 -2.47
CA PHE A 253 -6.10 27.69 -2.01
C PHE A 253 -5.52 29.07 -2.40
N ALA A 254 -4.22 29.28 -2.22
CA ALA A 254 -3.54 30.50 -2.62
C ALA A 254 -3.61 30.72 -4.15
N SER A 255 -3.47 29.65 -4.94
CA SER A 255 -3.59 29.71 -6.41
C SER A 255 -4.99 30.11 -6.86
N VAL A 256 -6.04 29.53 -6.25
CA VAL A 256 -7.45 29.88 -6.52
C VAL A 256 -7.74 31.32 -6.14
N ARG A 257 -7.24 31.78 -4.99
CA ARG A 257 -7.45 33.16 -4.54
C ARG A 257 -6.74 34.18 -5.44
N LYS A 258 -5.60 33.81 -6.02
CA LYS A 258 -4.83 34.62 -6.96
C LYS A 258 -5.16 34.32 -8.43
N ALA A 259 -6.31 33.68 -8.72
CA ALA A 259 -6.68 33.28 -10.08
C ALA A 259 -6.69 34.44 -11.09
N GLY A 260 -7.03 35.67 -10.65
CA GLY A 260 -7.02 36.88 -11.48
C GLY A 260 -5.66 37.55 -11.69
N VAL A 261 -4.60 37.07 -11.03
CA VAL A 261 -3.25 37.68 -11.08
C VAL A 261 -2.46 37.09 -12.26
N LYS A 262 -1.73 37.96 -12.99
CA LYS A 262 -0.81 37.54 -14.06
C LYS A 262 0.53 37.14 -13.44
N VAL A 263 1.05 35.99 -13.85
CA VAL A 263 2.39 35.54 -13.45
C VAL A 263 3.42 36.43 -14.15
N PRO A 264 4.39 37.03 -13.43
CA PRO A 264 5.47 37.81 -14.02
C PRO A 264 6.26 37.00 -15.06
N ALA A 265 6.76 37.68 -16.11
CA ALA A 265 7.61 37.04 -17.12
C ALA A 265 9.01 36.70 -16.56
N ASP A 266 9.50 37.51 -15.61
CA ASP A 266 10.75 37.25 -14.88
C ASP A 266 10.44 36.48 -13.60
N LYS A 267 10.94 35.25 -13.55
CA LYS A 267 10.58 34.23 -12.54
C LYS A 267 11.45 34.31 -11.29
N SER A 268 12.51 35.12 -11.32
CA SER A 268 13.29 35.50 -10.15
C SER A 268 12.49 36.34 -9.14
N LEU A 269 11.36 36.92 -9.58
CA LEU A 269 10.43 37.71 -8.77
C LEU A 269 9.41 36.87 -7.98
N LEU A 270 9.44 35.54 -8.11
CA LEU A 270 8.56 34.66 -7.34
C LEU A 270 9.07 34.53 -5.89
N TYR A 271 8.14 34.49 -4.94
CA TYR A 271 8.46 34.48 -3.51
C TYR A 271 9.20 33.20 -3.08
N GLU A 272 10.41 33.37 -2.53
CA GLU A 272 11.19 32.30 -1.91
C GLU A 272 11.98 32.83 -0.70
N ILE A 273 12.14 32.00 0.33
CA ILE A 273 12.89 32.35 1.55
C ILE A 273 14.40 32.35 1.22
N THR A 274 15.14 33.38 1.62
CA THR A 274 16.57 33.58 1.26
C THR A 274 17.57 32.64 1.92
N VAL A 275 17.17 31.86 2.93
CA VAL A 275 18.05 30.90 3.64
C VAL A 275 18.36 29.68 2.76
N LYS A 276 19.56 29.08 2.89
CA LYS A 276 19.98 27.86 2.13
C LYS A 276 19.08 26.64 2.43
N GLU A 277 18.42 26.63 3.57
CA GLU A 277 17.48 25.60 4.01
C GLU A 277 16.04 26.00 3.64
N SER A 278 15.23 25.02 3.25
CA SER A 278 13.80 25.25 3.02
C SER A 278 13.09 25.61 4.35
N ALA A 279 11.81 26.03 4.30
CA ALA A 279 11.00 26.24 5.51
C ALA A 279 10.88 24.98 6.41
N ILE A 280 11.31 23.81 5.93
CA ILE A 280 11.47 22.58 6.70
C ILE A 280 12.97 22.33 6.92
N GLU A 281 13.36 22.20 8.18
CA GLU A 281 14.69 21.78 8.61
C GLU A 281 15.05 20.45 7.93
N GLY A 282 16.17 20.41 7.18
CA GLY A 282 16.66 19.21 6.48
C GLY A 282 16.15 18.97 5.04
N SER A 283 15.30 19.84 4.47
CA SER A 283 14.85 19.69 3.06
C SER A 283 15.58 20.63 2.09
N ARG A 284 16.02 20.09 0.93
CA ARG A 284 16.71 20.83 -0.14
C ARG A 284 15.73 21.66 -0.97
N LYS A 285 16.17 22.84 -1.44
CA LYS A 285 15.39 23.70 -2.36
C LYS A 285 15.21 23.06 -3.73
N LEU A 286 14.02 23.22 -4.31
CA LEU A 286 13.71 22.78 -5.66
C LEU A 286 13.80 23.96 -6.63
N LYS A 287 14.59 23.83 -7.71
CA LYS A 287 14.60 24.82 -8.80
C LYS A 287 13.23 24.84 -9.50
N HIS A 288 12.77 26.03 -9.87
CA HIS A 288 11.56 26.20 -10.67
C HIS A 288 11.68 25.48 -12.02
N THR A 289 10.68 24.68 -12.39
CA THR A 289 10.68 23.97 -13.68
C THR A 289 9.90 24.79 -14.72
N ASP A 290 10.60 25.35 -15.72
CA ASP A 290 10.00 26.25 -16.71
C ASP A 290 9.11 25.57 -17.76
N GLN A 291 9.37 24.31 -18.10
CA GLN A 291 8.68 23.65 -19.21
C GLN A 291 8.65 22.14 -19.04
N LEU A 292 7.47 21.59 -19.31
CA LEU A 292 7.30 20.21 -19.76
C LEU A 292 7.70 20.20 -21.25
N THR A 293 8.99 20.34 -21.56
CA THR A 293 9.48 19.97 -22.90
C THR A 293 9.45 18.46 -22.95
N ILE A 294 8.31 17.94 -23.42
CA ILE A 294 8.25 16.66 -24.09
C ILE A 294 9.15 16.79 -25.31
N ASP A 295 10.44 16.54 -25.14
CA ASP A 295 11.35 16.38 -26.26
C ASP A 295 10.98 15.08 -26.96
N MET A 296 10.17 15.19 -28.03
CA MET A 296 10.27 14.30 -29.18
C MET A 296 9.51 14.82 -30.39
N MET A 297 10.19 14.66 -31.54
CA MET A 297 9.83 14.60 -32.96
C MET A 297 8.39 14.92 -33.43
N PRO A 298 8.25 15.42 -34.69
CA PRO A 298 7.04 16.05 -35.18
C PRO A 298 5.98 15.02 -35.60
N VAL A 299 4.98 14.78 -34.76
CA VAL A 299 3.69 14.22 -35.20
C VAL A 299 2.56 15.12 -34.71
N TYR A 300 2.22 16.08 -35.56
CA TYR A 300 1.23 17.13 -35.34
C TYR A 300 -0.19 16.61 -35.63
N ARG A 301 -0.99 16.25 -34.60
CA ARG A 301 -2.43 16.60 -34.58
C ARG A 301 -3.19 16.27 -33.31
N TYR A 302 -2.80 15.25 -32.55
CA TYR A 302 -3.54 14.88 -31.33
C TYR A 302 -3.05 15.60 -30.05
N LYS A 303 -1.93 16.35 -30.16
CA LYS A 303 -1.16 16.93 -29.05
C LYS A 303 -1.86 18.11 -28.34
N ARG A 304 -2.81 18.80 -29.00
CA ARG A 304 -3.29 20.13 -28.56
C ARG A 304 -4.34 20.10 -27.45
N MET A 305 -5.04 18.98 -27.24
CA MET A 305 -6.16 18.94 -26.28
C MET A 305 -5.75 18.51 -24.87
N LEU A 306 -4.77 17.60 -24.72
CA LEU A 306 -4.25 17.19 -23.40
C LEU A 306 -3.10 18.08 -22.88
N SER A 307 -2.26 18.65 -23.75
CA SER A 307 -1.15 19.50 -23.29
C SER A 307 -1.59 20.89 -22.83
N CYS A 308 -2.66 21.43 -23.43
CA CYS A 308 -3.18 22.75 -23.07
C CYS A 308 -3.78 22.79 -21.65
N SER A 309 -4.37 21.71 -21.15
CA SER A 309 -4.96 21.68 -19.80
C SER A 309 -3.88 21.60 -18.71
N SER A 310 -2.85 20.76 -18.90
CA SER A 310 -1.74 20.61 -17.94
C SER A 310 -0.87 21.88 -17.88
N GLN A 311 -0.51 22.47 -19.01
CA GLN A 311 0.35 23.67 -19.02
C GLN A 311 -0.36 24.91 -18.43
N SER A 312 -1.68 25.01 -18.64
CA SER A 312 -2.52 26.05 -18.00
C SER A 312 -2.65 25.82 -16.49
N PHE A 313 -2.72 24.57 -16.03
CA PHE A 313 -2.81 24.23 -14.61
C PHE A 313 -1.49 24.46 -13.85
N HIS A 314 -0.34 24.16 -14.46
CA HIS A 314 0.97 24.45 -13.85
C HIS A 314 1.21 25.96 -13.72
N SER A 315 0.90 26.73 -14.76
CA SER A 315 0.96 28.20 -14.70
C SER A 315 -0.06 28.79 -13.71
N PHE A 316 -1.19 28.11 -13.49
CA PHE A 316 -2.15 28.48 -12.45
C PHE A 316 -1.59 28.29 -11.04
N LEU A 317 -0.84 27.21 -10.78
CA LEU A 317 -0.20 26.98 -9.48
C LEU A 317 0.91 27.99 -9.19
N ASP A 318 1.62 28.46 -10.21
CA ASP A 318 2.66 29.50 -10.07
C ASP A 318 2.11 30.83 -9.57
N LYS A 319 0.79 31.07 -9.70
CA LYS A 319 0.13 32.26 -9.15
C LYS A 319 0.20 32.34 -7.62
N ALA A 320 0.35 31.22 -6.93
CA ALA A 320 0.46 31.20 -5.45
C ALA A 320 1.74 31.88 -4.93
N ALA A 321 2.81 31.93 -5.73
CA ALA A 321 4.09 32.56 -5.37
C ALA A 321 4.24 34.00 -5.88
N VAL A 322 3.21 34.56 -6.54
CA VAL A 322 3.24 35.95 -6.98
C VAL A 322 2.97 36.87 -5.79
N GLU A 323 3.93 37.72 -5.45
CA GLU A 323 3.78 38.71 -4.39
C GLU A 323 2.84 39.84 -4.86
N THR A 324 1.83 40.18 -4.03
CA THR A 324 0.90 41.29 -4.32
C THR A 324 1.08 42.44 -3.34
N GLU A 325 0.70 43.67 -3.72
CA GLU A 325 0.86 44.87 -2.88
C GLU A 325 0.14 44.77 -1.51
N GLU A 326 -0.91 43.95 -1.42
CA GLU A 326 -1.58 43.66 -0.14
C GLU A 326 -0.82 42.68 0.77
N ASP A 327 0.11 41.90 0.21
CA ASP A 327 0.95 40.95 0.95
C ASP A 327 2.15 41.67 1.60
N LYS A 328 2.62 42.77 1.00
CA LYS A 328 3.69 43.63 1.56
C LYS A 328 3.26 44.47 2.76
N ASN A 329 1.97 44.81 2.85
CA ASN A 329 1.45 45.80 3.80
C ASN A 329 0.86 45.21 5.10
N LYS A 330 0.78 43.87 5.25
CA LYS A 330 0.11 43.22 6.40
C LYS A 330 0.98 42.19 7.12
N GLY A 331 1.80 42.63 8.07
CA GLY A 331 2.36 41.79 9.15
C GLY A 331 3.10 40.50 8.69
N PRO A 332 3.20 39.46 9.53
CA PRO A 332 3.86 38.20 9.16
C PRO A 332 3.14 37.51 7.99
N VAL A 333 3.91 37.00 7.03
CA VAL A 333 3.40 36.37 5.79
C VAL A 333 2.44 35.22 6.10
N ASN A 334 1.21 35.30 5.59
CA ASN A 334 0.21 34.24 5.77
C ASN A 334 0.40 33.11 4.74
N PRO A 335 0.74 31.87 5.15
CA PRO A 335 1.00 30.74 4.25
C PRO A 335 -0.18 30.34 3.35
N TRP A 336 -1.40 30.73 3.71
CA TRP A 336 -2.62 30.48 2.91
C TRP A 336 -2.86 31.50 1.80
N ARG A 337 -2.02 32.54 1.71
CA ARG A 337 -2.16 33.62 0.72
C ARG A 337 -0.92 33.77 -0.16
N LEU A 338 0.26 33.53 0.39
CA LEU A 338 1.53 33.55 -0.33
C LEU A 338 2.30 32.27 0.00
N CYS A 339 2.62 31.48 -1.03
CA CYS A 339 3.39 30.25 -0.90
C CYS A 339 4.76 30.40 -1.54
N THR A 340 5.73 29.61 -1.09
CA THR A 340 7.07 29.59 -1.66
C THR A 340 7.14 28.83 -2.99
N VAL A 341 8.08 29.17 -3.86
CA VAL A 341 8.34 28.41 -5.09
C VAL A 341 8.62 26.93 -4.81
N THR A 342 9.39 26.63 -3.76
CA THR A 342 9.68 25.26 -3.33
C THR A 342 8.38 24.48 -3.00
N GLN A 343 7.40 25.08 -2.32
CA GLN A 343 6.08 24.45 -2.05
C GLN A 343 5.28 24.15 -3.32
N ILE A 344 5.39 25.02 -4.33
CA ILE A 344 4.68 24.86 -5.60
C ILE A 344 5.33 23.73 -6.42
N GLU A 345 6.65 23.69 -6.49
CA GLU A 345 7.39 22.63 -7.19
C GLU A 345 7.24 21.26 -6.51
N GLU A 346 7.11 21.24 -5.18
CA GLU A 346 6.70 20.07 -4.40
C GLU A 346 5.37 19.50 -4.91
N LEU A 347 4.32 20.33 -4.99
CA LEU A 347 3.00 19.91 -5.49
C LEU A 347 3.05 19.49 -6.96
N LYS A 348 3.75 20.24 -7.82
CA LYS A 348 3.94 19.90 -9.23
C LYS A 348 4.60 18.52 -9.40
N SER A 349 5.58 18.20 -8.56
CA SER A 349 6.25 16.89 -8.57
C SER A 349 5.28 15.76 -8.23
N VAL A 350 4.44 15.93 -7.21
CA VAL A 350 3.42 14.94 -6.82
C VAL A 350 2.39 14.74 -7.95
N LEU A 351 1.93 15.83 -8.59
CA LEU A 351 1.00 15.75 -9.71
C LEU A 351 1.56 15.00 -10.91
N ARG A 352 2.88 15.10 -11.17
CA ARG A 352 3.54 14.32 -12.23
C ARG A 352 3.51 12.81 -11.96
N LEU A 353 3.42 12.38 -10.69
CA LEU A 353 3.36 10.96 -10.33
C LEU A 353 1.97 10.35 -10.51
N LEU A 354 0.90 11.15 -10.49
CA LEU A 354 -0.48 10.67 -10.52
C LEU A 354 -0.86 9.81 -11.74
N PRO A 355 -0.39 10.10 -12.96
CA PRO A 355 -0.70 9.24 -14.12
C PRO A 355 -0.11 7.83 -13.97
N ILE A 356 1.12 7.71 -13.46
CA ILE A 356 1.76 6.41 -13.21
C ILE A 356 1.10 5.72 -12.02
N TRP A 357 0.81 6.47 -10.95
CA TRP A 357 0.04 5.99 -9.80
C TRP A 357 -1.28 5.35 -10.23
N ALA A 358 -2.03 5.98 -11.14
CA ALA A 358 -3.34 5.51 -11.60
C ALA A 358 -3.24 4.13 -12.29
N SER A 359 -2.16 3.87 -13.03
CA SER A 359 -1.95 2.56 -13.67
C SER A 359 -1.77 1.40 -12.68
N GLY A 360 -1.28 1.69 -11.46
CA GLY A 360 -1.13 0.69 -10.40
C GLY A 360 -2.47 0.25 -9.80
N ILE A 361 -3.55 1.01 -10.00
CA ILE A 361 -4.88 0.72 -9.44
C ILE A 361 -5.41 -0.59 -10.02
N ILE A 362 -5.27 -0.79 -11.33
CA ILE A 362 -5.73 -2.01 -12.01
C ILE A 362 -4.94 -3.23 -11.52
N PHE A 363 -3.62 -3.10 -11.36
CA PHE A 363 -2.80 -4.17 -10.78
C PHE A 363 -3.28 -4.54 -9.37
N SER A 364 -3.55 -3.53 -8.53
CA SER A 364 -4.06 -3.73 -7.19
C SER A 364 -5.44 -4.43 -7.17
N THR A 365 -6.30 -4.16 -8.16
CA THR A 365 -7.57 -4.88 -8.37
C THR A 365 -7.37 -6.35 -8.74
N VAL A 366 -6.36 -6.64 -9.56
CA VAL A 366 -5.99 -8.03 -9.89
C VAL A 366 -5.44 -8.74 -8.66
N TYR A 367 -4.57 -8.08 -7.92
CA TYR A 367 -3.97 -8.60 -6.70
C TYR A 367 -5.02 -8.90 -5.61
N SER A 368 -6.06 -8.06 -5.46
CA SER A 368 -7.10 -8.28 -4.44
C SER A 368 -7.91 -9.57 -4.64
N GLN A 369 -7.92 -10.14 -5.85
CA GLN A 369 -8.62 -11.41 -6.13
C GLN A 369 -8.03 -12.59 -5.37
N MET A 370 -6.75 -12.49 -4.98
CA MET A 370 -6.05 -13.51 -4.20
C MET A 370 -6.76 -13.84 -2.88
N SER A 371 -7.27 -12.83 -2.19
CA SER A 371 -7.96 -12.98 -0.90
C SER A 371 -9.47 -13.26 -1.00
N THR A 372 -10.01 -13.26 -2.23
CA THR A 372 -11.45 -13.35 -2.47
C THR A 372 -11.78 -14.43 -3.49
N MET A 373 -11.78 -14.11 -4.79
CA MET A 373 -12.22 -15.02 -5.84
C MET A 373 -11.35 -16.27 -5.95
N PHE A 374 -10.04 -16.17 -5.72
CA PHE A 374 -9.16 -17.34 -5.72
C PHE A 374 -9.49 -18.31 -4.58
N VAL A 375 -9.79 -17.77 -3.39
CA VAL A 375 -10.22 -18.58 -2.23
C VAL A 375 -11.57 -19.23 -2.51
N LEU A 376 -12.52 -18.48 -3.09
CA LEU A 376 -13.85 -18.98 -3.44
C LEU A 376 -13.78 -20.10 -4.49
N GLN A 377 -12.94 -19.95 -5.53
CA GLN A 377 -12.66 -21.01 -6.49
C GLN A 377 -12.03 -22.22 -5.79
N GLY A 378 -11.04 -21.99 -4.92
CA GLY A 378 -10.32 -23.05 -4.20
C GLY A 378 -11.20 -23.87 -3.26
N ASN A 379 -12.26 -23.28 -2.72
CA ASN A 379 -13.24 -23.99 -1.89
C ASN A 379 -14.00 -25.10 -2.64
N THR A 380 -14.04 -25.05 -3.98
CA THR A 380 -14.74 -26.05 -4.81
C THR A 380 -13.83 -27.17 -5.31
N LEU A 381 -12.52 -27.02 -5.13
CA LEU A 381 -11.51 -28.00 -5.54
C LEU A 381 -11.24 -28.98 -4.40
N ASP A 382 -10.69 -30.14 -4.73
CA ASP A 382 -10.35 -31.18 -3.76
C ASP A 382 -9.19 -30.72 -2.85
N PRO A 383 -9.42 -30.53 -1.54
CA PRO A 383 -8.41 -30.03 -0.59
C PRO A 383 -7.50 -31.12 -0.04
N HIS A 384 -7.66 -32.39 -0.43
CA HIS A 384 -6.87 -33.48 0.14
C HIS A 384 -5.40 -33.42 -0.31
N MET A 385 -4.50 -33.37 0.68
CA MET A 385 -3.06 -33.54 0.51
C MET A 385 -2.68 -34.90 1.12
N GLY A 386 -2.88 -35.96 0.33
CA GLY A 386 -2.78 -37.34 0.82
C GLY A 386 -4.00 -37.78 1.63
N PRO A 387 -3.93 -38.92 2.34
CA PRO A 387 -5.10 -39.56 2.95
C PRO A 387 -5.63 -38.91 4.24
N HIS A 388 -4.82 -38.08 4.93
CA HIS A 388 -5.15 -37.61 6.30
C HIS A 388 -5.17 -36.09 6.47
N PHE A 389 -4.77 -35.31 5.46
CA PHE A 389 -4.63 -33.86 5.61
C PHE A 389 -5.46 -33.11 4.56
N LYS A 390 -6.27 -32.15 5.02
CA LYS A 390 -7.03 -31.23 4.17
C LYS A 390 -6.43 -29.84 4.28
N ILE A 391 -5.89 -29.32 3.18
CA ILE A 391 -5.35 -27.96 3.16
C ILE A 391 -6.49 -26.94 2.96
N PRO A 392 -6.59 -25.91 3.80
CA PRO A 392 -7.52 -24.82 3.57
C PRO A 392 -7.22 -24.07 2.27
N SER A 393 -8.26 -23.68 1.52
CA SER A 393 -8.12 -22.89 0.28
C SER A 393 -7.41 -21.54 0.48
N ALA A 394 -7.69 -20.85 1.58
CA ALA A 394 -7.04 -19.57 1.91
C ALA A 394 -5.54 -19.71 2.21
N SER A 395 -5.06 -20.92 2.57
CA SER A 395 -3.64 -21.18 2.81
C SER A 395 -2.81 -21.25 1.53
N LEU A 396 -3.44 -21.26 0.35
CA LEU A 396 -2.71 -21.20 -0.93
C LEU A 396 -2.00 -19.86 -1.15
N SER A 397 -2.36 -18.82 -0.39
CA SER A 397 -1.60 -17.57 -0.34
C SER A 397 -0.14 -17.75 0.09
N ILE A 398 0.22 -18.88 0.72
CA ILE A 398 1.63 -19.24 0.99
C ILE A 398 2.45 -19.30 -0.32
N PHE A 399 1.87 -19.76 -1.43
CA PHE A 399 2.60 -19.86 -2.70
C PHE A 399 2.95 -18.50 -3.29
N ASP A 400 2.17 -17.47 -2.99
CA ASP A 400 2.51 -16.07 -3.29
C ASP A 400 3.72 -15.62 -2.45
N THR A 401 3.70 -15.86 -1.13
CA THR A 401 4.85 -15.56 -0.26
C THR A 401 6.12 -16.30 -0.68
N ILE A 402 6.01 -17.58 -1.03
CA ILE A 402 7.14 -18.38 -1.57
C ILE A 402 7.64 -17.75 -2.87
N SER A 403 6.74 -17.32 -3.76
CA SER A 403 7.10 -16.66 -5.00
C SER A 403 7.90 -15.39 -4.74
N VAL A 404 7.47 -14.55 -3.80
CA VAL A 404 8.21 -13.34 -3.40
C VAL A 404 9.61 -13.68 -2.87
N ILE A 405 9.72 -14.66 -1.98
CA ILE A 405 11.01 -15.14 -1.42
C ILE A 405 11.95 -15.65 -2.52
N VAL A 406 11.42 -16.26 -3.57
CA VAL A 406 12.19 -16.77 -4.71
C VAL A 406 12.59 -15.63 -5.68
N TRP A 407 11.65 -14.77 -6.05
CA TRP A 407 11.86 -13.75 -7.07
C TRP A 407 12.70 -12.56 -6.61
N VAL A 408 12.67 -12.19 -5.34
CA VAL A 408 13.48 -11.07 -4.82
C VAL A 408 15.00 -11.36 -5.01
N PRO A 409 15.55 -12.49 -4.52
CA PRO A 409 16.95 -12.83 -4.78
C PRO A 409 17.27 -13.03 -6.27
N ILE A 410 16.34 -13.60 -7.05
CA ILE A 410 16.52 -13.76 -8.49
C ILE A 410 16.67 -12.40 -9.18
N TYR A 411 15.81 -11.45 -8.81
CA TYR A 411 15.87 -10.09 -9.33
C TYR A 411 17.20 -9.42 -8.98
N ASP A 412 17.58 -9.39 -7.70
CA ASP A 412 18.77 -8.67 -7.24
C ASP A 412 20.09 -9.32 -7.67
N ARG A 413 20.17 -10.66 -7.62
CA ARG A 413 21.44 -11.37 -7.83
C ARG A 413 21.67 -11.80 -9.26
N PHE A 414 20.61 -12.00 -10.05
CA PHE A 414 20.72 -12.49 -11.41
C PHE A 414 20.24 -11.45 -12.43
N LEU A 415 19.01 -10.94 -12.30
CA LEU A 415 18.46 -10.04 -13.31
C LEU A 415 19.14 -8.67 -13.33
N VAL A 416 19.35 -8.03 -12.18
CA VAL A 416 19.99 -6.71 -12.10
C VAL A 416 21.43 -6.74 -12.65
N PRO A 417 22.32 -7.67 -12.25
CA PRO A 417 23.67 -7.74 -12.82
C PRO A 417 23.68 -8.11 -14.30
N PHE A 418 22.77 -8.98 -14.75
CA PHE A 418 22.65 -9.34 -16.16
C PHE A 418 22.25 -8.14 -17.01
N VAL A 419 21.22 -7.40 -16.60
CA VAL A 419 20.78 -6.21 -17.33
C VAL A 419 21.81 -5.10 -17.25
N ARG A 420 22.50 -4.92 -16.12
CA ARG A 420 23.62 -3.97 -16.00
C ARG A 420 24.73 -4.26 -17.01
N LYS A 421 25.07 -5.54 -17.27
CA LYS A 421 26.03 -5.91 -18.32
C LYS A 421 25.55 -5.55 -19.72
N LEU A 422 24.23 -5.61 -19.98
CA LEU A 422 23.65 -5.31 -21.30
C LEU A 422 23.42 -3.81 -21.52
N THR A 423 22.95 -3.08 -20.52
CA THR A 423 22.53 -1.68 -20.65
C THR A 423 23.60 -0.67 -20.23
N GLY A 424 24.62 -1.12 -19.49
CA GLY A 424 25.66 -0.24 -18.92
C GLY A 424 25.16 0.71 -17.83
N ARG A 425 23.90 0.58 -17.36
CA ARG A 425 23.31 1.44 -16.34
C ARG A 425 23.52 0.86 -14.94
N ASP A 426 23.90 1.69 -13.97
CA ASP A 426 24.22 1.23 -12.60
C ASP A 426 23.11 0.46 -11.89
N ARG A 427 21.85 0.83 -12.14
CA ARG A 427 20.67 0.17 -11.55
C ARG A 427 20.10 -1.00 -12.39
N GLY A 428 20.68 -1.30 -13.56
CA GLY A 428 20.16 -2.32 -14.48
C GLY A 428 18.85 -1.89 -15.15
N PHE A 429 17.71 -2.11 -14.51
CA PHE A 429 16.39 -1.69 -14.99
C PHE A 429 16.05 -0.25 -14.60
N THR A 430 15.29 0.45 -15.44
CA THR A 430 14.60 1.66 -14.98
C THR A 430 13.39 1.27 -14.13
N GLN A 431 13.04 2.08 -13.14
CA GLN A 431 11.91 1.81 -12.24
C GLN A 431 10.59 1.64 -13.02
N LEU A 432 10.36 2.46 -14.05
CA LEU A 432 9.20 2.31 -14.94
C LEU A 432 9.22 1.00 -15.74
N THR A 433 10.39 0.55 -16.21
CA THR A 433 10.48 -0.73 -16.92
C THR A 433 10.16 -1.90 -15.98
N ARG A 434 10.70 -1.85 -14.76
CA ARG A 434 10.43 -2.86 -13.72
C ARG A 434 8.93 -2.97 -13.43
N MET A 435 8.26 -1.84 -13.21
CA MET A 435 6.80 -1.80 -13.01
C MET A 435 6.03 -2.35 -14.23
N GLY A 436 6.43 -1.96 -15.45
CA GLY A 436 5.80 -2.45 -16.68
C GLY A 436 5.90 -3.98 -16.87
N ILE A 437 7.04 -4.58 -16.49
CA ILE A 437 7.22 -6.04 -16.48
C ILE A 437 6.23 -6.68 -15.52
N GLY A 438 6.06 -6.13 -14.32
CA GLY A 438 5.11 -6.66 -13.33
C GLY A 438 3.66 -6.57 -13.81
N LEU A 439 3.25 -5.45 -14.42
CA LEU A 439 1.93 -5.32 -15.06
C LEU A 439 1.72 -6.38 -16.15
N PHE A 440 2.74 -6.67 -16.95
CA PHE A 440 2.68 -7.72 -17.98
C PHE A 440 2.55 -9.13 -17.38
N ILE A 441 3.34 -9.46 -16.36
CA ILE A 441 3.27 -10.76 -15.67
C ILE A 441 1.89 -10.99 -15.05
N SER A 442 1.26 -9.94 -14.51
CA SER A 442 -0.07 -10.03 -13.88
C SER A 442 -1.16 -10.54 -14.84
N ILE A 443 -1.03 -10.27 -16.15
CA ILE A 443 -1.97 -10.77 -17.17
C ILE A 443 -1.97 -12.30 -17.16
N PHE A 444 -0.79 -12.94 -17.10
CA PHE A 444 -0.67 -14.39 -17.11
C PHE A 444 -1.26 -15.05 -15.85
N SER A 445 -1.27 -14.36 -14.71
CA SER A 445 -1.96 -14.86 -13.51
C SER A 445 -3.48 -14.94 -13.74
N MET A 446 -4.08 -13.90 -14.32
CA MET A 446 -5.51 -13.92 -14.65
C MET A 446 -5.85 -14.92 -15.75
N LEU A 447 -4.98 -15.08 -16.75
CA LEU A 447 -5.14 -16.13 -17.77
C LEU A 447 -5.08 -17.53 -17.13
N ALA A 448 -4.12 -17.79 -16.24
CA ALA A 448 -4.01 -19.07 -15.54
C ALA A 448 -5.28 -19.36 -14.70
N ALA A 449 -5.79 -18.36 -13.98
CA ALA A 449 -7.01 -18.51 -13.19
C ALA A 449 -8.26 -18.76 -14.06
N GLY A 450 -8.38 -18.06 -15.19
CA GLY A 450 -9.44 -18.29 -16.17
C GLY A 450 -9.37 -19.67 -16.81
N ILE A 451 -8.18 -20.12 -17.22
CA ILE A 451 -7.97 -21.47 -17.79
C ILE A 451 -8.35 -22.55 -16.77
N LEU A 452 -7.90 -22.42 -15.52
CA LEU A 452 -8.25 -23.35 -14.46
C LEU A 452 -9.77 -23.44 -14.27
N GLU A 453 -10.45 -22.30 -14.27
CA GLU A 453 -11.90 -22.28 -14.09
C GLU A 453 -12.64 -22.95 -15.26
N VAL A 454 -12.18 -22.73 -16.50
CA VAL A 454 -12.73 -23.43 -17.67
C VAL A 454 -12.52 -24.94 -17.56
N VAL A 455 -11.34 -25.39 -17.10
CA VAL A 455 -11.06 -26.82 -16.89
C VAL A 455 -11.96 -27.38 -15.79
N ARG A 456 -12.13 -26.64 -14.68
CA ARG A 456 -13.01 -27.00 -13.57
C ARG A 456 -14.45 -27.18 -14.02
N LEU A 457 -15.01 -26.21 -14.74
CA LEU A 457 -16.39 -26.27 -15.25
C LEU A 457 -16.59 -27.41 -16.25
N ARG A 458 -15.58 -27.76 -17.07
CA ARG A 458 -15.65 -28.95 -17.94
C ARG A 458 -15.73 -30.25 -17.15
N VAL A 459 -15.03 -30.37 -16.03
CA VAL A 459 -15.08 -31.56 -15.17
C VAL A 459 -16.43 -31.66 -14.44
N VAL A 460 -16.97 -30.53 -13.97
CA VAL A 460 -18.33 -30.42 -13.42
C VAL A 460 -19.36 -30.91 -14.45
N ALA A 461 -19.25 -30.46 -15.70
CA ALA A 461 -20.15 -30.89 -16.78
C ALA A 461 -20.07 -32.40 -17.07
N ARG A 462 -18.87 -32.99 -17.03
CA ARG A 462 -18.67 -34.42 -17.27
C ARG A 462 -19.22 -35.31 -16.16
N HIS A 463 -19.15 -34.86 -14.90
CA HIS A 463 -19.59 -35.62 -13.73
C HIS A 463 -21.00 -35.20 -13.25
N ASN A 464 -21.65 -34.26 -13.93
CA ASN A 464 -22.97 -33.72 -13.62
C ASN A 464 -23.11 -33.15 -12.19
N LEU A 465 -22.05 -32.52 -11.67
CA LEU A 465 -21.96 -32.01 -10.29
C LEU A 465 -22.64 -30.64 -10.08
N TYR A 466 -23.72 -30.35 -10.83
CA TYR A 466 -24.39 -29.05 -10.78
C TYR A 466 -25.25 -28.85 -9.53
N ASN A 467 -25.76 -29.95 -8.95
CA ASN A 467 -26.69 -29.92 -7.80
C ASN A 467 -25.99 -30.17 -6.46
N ASP A 468 -24.79 -30.75 -6.47
CA ASP A 468 -24.03 -31.03 -5.25
C ASP A 468 -23.19 -29.79 -4.88
N LYS A 469 -23.80 -28.93 -4.05
CA LYS A 469 -23.16 -27.69 -3.56
C LYS A 469 -21.98 -27.97 -2.63
N ASP A 470 -21.96 -29.15 -2.01
CA ASP A 470 -21.02 -29.51 -0.94
C ASP A 470 -19.97 -30.57 -1.35
N ASP A 471 -20.08 -31.14 -2.56
CA ASP A 471 -19.08 -32.07 -3.08
C ASP A 471 -17.95 -31.34 -3.83
N TYR A 472 -16.74 -31.82 -3.59
CA TYR A 472 -15.55 -31.32 -4.26
C TYR A 472 -15.51 -31.79 -5.71
N VAL A 473 -15.14 -30.87 -6.61
CA VAL A 473 -14.77 -31.26 -7.97
C VAL A 473 -13.49 -32.10 -7.87
N PRO A 474 -13.38 -33.25 -8.56
CA PRO A 474 -12.23 -34.16 -8.48
C PRO A 474 -11.01 -33.60 -9.22
N ILE A 475 -10.59 -32.41 -8.84
CA ILE A 475 -9.41 -31.68 -9.29
C ILE A 475 -8.70 -31.21 -8.04
N SER A 476 -7.42 -31.58 -7.92
CA SER A 476 -6.61 -31.16 -6.79
C SER A 476 -6.51 -29.64 -6.70
N ILE A 477 -6.62 -29.11 -5.49
CA ILE A 477 -6.46 -27.68 -5.19
C ILE A 477 -5.12 -27.09 -5.65
N PHE A 478 -4.06 -27.92 -5.79
CA PHE A 478 -2.74 -27.48 -6.24
C PHE A 478 -2.71 -26.98 -7.69
N TRP A 479 -3.76 -27.21 -8.48
CA TRP A 479 -3.91 -26.58 -9.80
C TRP A 479 -4.01 -25.05 -9.72
N GLN A 480 -4.29 -24.47 -8.55
CA GLN A 480 -4.24 -23.02 -8.33
C GLN A 480 -2.81 -22.48 -8.12
N VAL A 481 -1.81 -23.33 -7.88
CA VAL A 481 -0.43 -22.86 -7.61
C VAL A 481 0.10 -21.89 -8.69
N PRO A 482 -0.09 -22.12 -10.00
CA PRO A 482 0.39 -21.19 -11.02
C PRO A 482 -0.15 -19.77 -10.87
N GLN A 483 -1.45 -19.59 -10.57
CA GLN A 483 -2.03 -18.24 -10.49
C GLN A 483 -1.52 -17.46 -9.27
N TYR A 484 -1.29 -18.14 -8.14
CA TYR A 484 -0.69 -17.56 -6.92
C TYR A 484 0.81 -17.28 -7.10
N PHE A 485 1.55 -18.20 -7.73
CA PHE A 485 2.97 -18.02 -7.93
C PHE A 485 3.27 -16.90 -8.94
N ILE A 486 2.50 -16.80 -10.03
CA ILE A 486 2.66 -15.75 -11.04
C ILE A 486 2.29 -14.37 -10.48
N ILE A 487 1.22 -14.27 -9.68
CA ILE A 487 0.85 -12.97 -9.09
C ILE A 487 1.90 -12.48 -8.08
N GLY A 488 2.51 -13.38 -7.29
CA GLY A 488 3.61 -13.01 -6.39
C GLY A 488 4.86 -12.58 -7.14
N ALA A 489 5.15 -13.17 -8.31
CA ALA A 489 6.20 -12.67 -9.19
C ALA A 489 5.87 -11.24 -9.67
N ALA A 490 4.64 -11.00 -10.14
CA ALA A 490 4.19 -9.69 -10.58
C ALA A 490 4.24 -8.63 -9.46
N GLU A 491 4.02 -9.05 -8.20
CA GLU A 491 4.13 -8.22 -7.01
C GLU A 491 5.54 -7.64 -6.83
N VAL A 492 6.57 -8.50 -6.92
CA VAL A 492 7.99 -8.11 -6.76
C VAL A 492 8.43 -7.08 -7.79
N PHE A 493 7.90 -7.16 -9.01
CA PHE A 493 8.19 -6.20 -10.06
C PHE A 493 7.35 -4.91 -9.94
N THR A 494 6.08 -5.02 -9.54
CA THR A 494 5.16 -3.87 -9.51
C THR A 494 5.23 -3.10 -8.20
N PHE A 495 4.92 -3.70 -7.05
CA PHE A 495 4.81 -2.95 -5.79
C PHE A 495 6.16 -2.49 -5.26
N ILE A 496 7.21 -3.31 -5.35
CA ILE A 496 8.55 -2.88 -4.92
C ILE A 496 9.07 -1.78 -5.87
N GLY A 497 8.90 -1.97 -7.18
CA GLY A 497 9.27 -0.95 -8.18
C GLY A 497 8.49 0.35 -8.01
N GLN A 498 7.20 0.25 -7.67
CA GLN A 498 6.37 1.40 -7.34
C GLN A 498 6.90 2.11 -6.09
N LEU A 499 7.13 1.40 -5.00
CA LEU A 499 7.63 2.02 -3.77
C LEU A 499 8.96 2.76 -3.99
N GLU A 500 9.91 2.13 -4.69
CA GLU A 500 11.19 2.75 -5.08
C GLU A 500 10.99 4.00 -5.94
N PHE A 501 10.11 3.93 -6.94
CA PHE A 501 9.81 5.04 -7.84
C PHE A 501 9.20 6.23 -7.10
N PHE A 502 8.19 5.99 -6.26
CA PHE A 502 7.53 7.04 -5.48
C PHE A 502 8.48 7.65 -4.45
N TYR A 503 9.41 6.86 -3.90
CA TYR A 503 10.40 7.36 -2.96
C TYR A 503 11.43 8.26 -3.64
N ASP A 504 12.02 7.82 -4.75
CA ASP A 504 13.08 8.55 -5.45
C ASP A 504 12.57 9.81 -6.16
N GLN A 505 11.35 9.79 -6.68
CA GLN A 505 10.77 10.96 -7.36
C GLN A 505 10.09 11.94 -6.39
N ALA A 506 9.90 11.57 -5.13
CA ALA A 506 9.30 12.45 -4.13
C ALA A 506 10.23 13.63 -3.77
N PRO A 507 9.67 14.82 -3.49
CA PRO A 507 10.39 15.86 -2.78
C PRO A 507 10.85 15.40 -1.40
N ASP A 508 12.01 15.88 -0.94
CA ASP A 508 12.60 15.52 0.35
C ASP A 508 11.62 15.76 1.52
N ALA A 509 10.89 16.88 1.48
CA ALA A 509 9.86 17.26 2.45
C ALA A 509 8.58 16.38 2.43
N MET A 510 8.36 15.58 1.39
CA MET A 510 7.08 14.89 1.14
C MET A 510 7.22 13.38 0.94
N ARG A 511 8.39 12.79 1.26
CA ARG A 511 8.64 11.35 1.06
C ARG A 511 7.64 10.45 1.79
N SER A 512 7.31 10.75 3.06
CA SER A 512 6.31 10.01 3.85
C SER A 512 4.93 10.01 3.17
N MET A 513 4.50 11.18 2.71
CA MET A 513 3.22 11.33 2.01
C MET A 513 3.20 10.61 0.66
N CYS A 514 4.29 10.63 -0.11
CA CYS A 514 4.37 9.90 -1.39
C CYS A 514 4.37 8.37 -1.17
N SER A 515 4.98 7.90 -0.08
CA SER A 515 4.84 6.51 0.35
C SER A 515 3.40 6.18 0.72
N ALA A 516 2.71 7.04 1.46
CA ALA A 516 1.29 6.87 1.75
C ALA A 516 0.42 6.92 0.48
N LEU A 517 0.75 7.75 -0.49
CA LEU A 517 0.10 7.80 -1.81
C LEU A 517 0.26 6.47 -2.55
N SER A 518 1.40 5.79 -2.45
CA SER A 518 1.56 4.44 -3.03
C SER A 518 0.60 3.42 -2.41
N LEU A 519 0.34 3.48 -1.09
CA LEU A 519 -0.63 2.61 -0.41
C LEU A 519 -2.08 2.88 -0.86
N THR A 520 -2.41 4.12 -1.22
CA THR A 520 -3.74 4.44 -1.74
C THR A 520 -4.04 3.78 -3.08
N THR A 521 -3.01 3.41 -3.86
CA THR A 521 -3.19 2.60 -5.07
C THR A 521 -3.86 1.26 -4.73
N VAL A 522 -3.42 0.63 -3.63
CA VAL A 522 -4.01 -0.62 -3.12
C VAL A 522 -5.44 -0.38 -2.66
N ALA A 523 -5.70 0.74 -1.98
CA ALA A 523 -7.05 1.09 -1.52
C ALA A 523 -8.04 1.23 -2.69
N LEU A 524 -7.68 2.03 -3.70
CA LEU A 524 -8.52 2.23 -4.88
C LEU A 524 -8.66 0.97 -5.72
N GLY A 525 -7.62 0.13 -5.80
CA GLY A 525 -7.71 -1.16 -6.48
C GLY A 525 -8.75 -2.09 -5.85
N ASN A 526 -8.80 -2.13 -4.52
CA ASN A 526 -9.81 -2.89 -3.78
C ASN A 526 -11.23 -2.33 -3.99
N TYR A 527 -11.41 -1.00 -3.94
CA TYR A 527 -12.73 -0.41 -4.23
C TYR A 527 -13.16 -0.60 -5.69
N LEU A 528 -12.21 -0.56 -6.63
CA LEU A 528 -12.47 -0.88 -8.03
C LEU A 528 -12.87 -2.35 -8.20
N SER A 529 -12.25 -3.28 -7.46
CA SER A 529 -12.70 -4.68 -7.42
C SER A 529 -14.17 -4.78 -6.99
N THR A 530 -14.55 -4.10 -5.91
CA THR A 530 -15.95 -4.06 -5.45
C THR A 530 -16.88 -3.51 -6.54
N LEU A 531 -16.47 -2.42 -7.19
CA LEU A 531 -17.24 -1.80 -8.27
C LEU A 531 -17.42 -2.78 -9.44
N LEU A 532 -16.36 -3.45 -9.88
CA LEU A 532 -16.40 -4.43 -10.97
C LEU A 532 -17.32 -5.61 -10.64
N VAL A 533 -17.17 -6.20 -9.45
CA VAL A 533 -18.03 -7.31 -9.00
C VAL A 533 -19.50 -6.87 -8.94
N THR A 534 -19.77 -5.65 -8.46
CA THR A 534 -21.13 -5.10 -8.38
C THR A 534 -21.74 -4.88 -9.77
N ILE A 535 -20.99 -4.29 -10.70
CA ILE A 535 -21.41 -4.06 -12.09
C ILE A 535 -21.69 -5.40 -12.78
N VAL A 536 -20.75 -6.34 -12.70
CA VAL A 536 -20.88 -7.67 -13.31
C VAL A 536 -22.07 -8.41 -12.74
N THR A 537 -22.25 -8.41 -11.42
CA THR A 537 -23.39 -9.08 -10.77
C THR A 537 -24.69 -8.44 -11.25
N SER A 538 -24.83 -7.11 -11.18
CA SER A 538 -26.05 -6.39 -11.59
C SER A 538 -26.43 -6.63 -13.05
N ILE A 539 -25.45 -6.62 -13.97
CA ILE A 539 -25.69 -6.84 -15.40
C ILE A 539 -26.05 -8.31 -15.68
N THR A 540 -25.35 -9.25 -15.04
CA THR A 540 -25.44 -10.67 -15.39
C THR A 540 -26.61 -11.38 -14.72
N THR A 541 -27.11 -10.87 -13.59
CA THR A 541 -28.34 -11.37 -12.95
C THR A 541 -29.62 -10.77 -13.53
N LYS A 542 -29.50 -9.85 -14.51
CA LYS A 542 -30.65 -9.27 -15.20
C LYS A 542 -31.47 -10.37 -15.88
N ASN A 543 -32.79 -10.27 -15.80
CA ASN A 543 -33.76 -11.26 -16.30
C ASN A 543 -33.77 -12.61 -15.55
N GLY A 544 -33.40 -12.61 -14.26
CA GLY A 544 -33.52 -13.81 -13.41
C GLY A 544 -32.46 -14.88 -13.67
N LYS A 545 -31.39 -14.55 -14.39
CA LYS A 545 -30.23 -15.44 -14.58
C LYS A 545 -29.39 -15.52 -13.31
N LEU A 546 -28.68 -16.63 -13.11
CA LEU A 546 -27.81 -16.87 -11.96
C LEU A 546 -26.60 -15.91 -11.89
N GLY A 547 -26.22 -15.28 -13.00
CA GLY A 547 -25.08 -14.37 -13.09
C GLY A 547 -23.73 -15.09 -13.23
N TRP A 548 -22.64 -14.31 -13.30
CA TRP A 548 -21.28 -14.89 -13.40
C TRP A 548 -20.76 -15.45 -12.08
N ILE A 549 -21.16 -14.84 -10.95
CA ILE A 549 -20.68 -15.19 -9.60
C ILE A 549 -21.87 -15.59 -8.71
N PRO A 550 -22.59 -16.68 -9.03
CA PRO A 550 -23.64 -17.21 -8.19
C PRO A 550 -23.07 -17.84 -6.92
N ASP A 551 -23.96 -18.20 -6.01
CA ASP A 551 -23.61 -18.79 -4.73
C ASP A 551 -23.06 -20.23 -4.86
N ASN A 552 -23.65 -20.99 -5.78
CA ASN A 552 -23.10 -22.24 -6.29
C ASN A 552 -22.24 -21.97 -7.53
N LEU A 553 -20.92 -21.95 -7.36
CA LEU A 553 -19.96 -21.70 -8.44
C LEU A 553 -19.98 -22.75 -9.54
N ASN A 554 -20.54 -23.95 -9.32
CA ASN A 554 -20.67 -24.97 -10.37
C ASN A 554 -21.68 -24.58 -11.45
N GLN A 555 -22.61 -23.68 -11.13
CA GLN A 555 -23.60 -23.13 -12.06
C GLN A 555 -23.22 -21.75 -12.60
N GLY A 556 -22.09 -21.21 -12.15
CA GLY A 556 -21.59 -19.89 -12.51
C GLY A 556 -20.55 -19.91 -13.62
N HIS A 557 -20.17 -18.71 -14.05
CA HIS A 557 -19.12 -18.47 -15.04
C HIS A 557 -18.09 -17.49 -14.47
N LEU A 558 -17.37 -17.93 -13.44
CA LEU A 558 -16.30 -17.15 -12.82
C LEU A 558 -15.14 -16.91 -13.80
N ASP A 559 -14.99 -17.77 -14.81
CA ASP A 559 -14.02 -17.65 -15.89
C ASP A 559 -14.20 -16.33 -16.66
N TYR A 560 -15.43 -15.93 -16.97
CA TYR A 560 -15.70 -14.63 -17.62
C TYR A 560 -15.23 -13.44 -16.79
N PHE A 561 -15.30 -13.52 -15.47
CA PHE A 561 -14.78 -12.48 -14.59
C PHE A 561 -13.24 -12.42 -14.65
N PHE A 562 -12.55 -13.56 -14.67
CA PHE A 562 -11.10 -13.59 -14.84
C PHE A 562 -10.66 -13.09 -16.22
N TRP A 563 -11.40 -13.42 -17.29
CA TRP A 563 -11.13 -12.89 -18.64
C TRP A 563 -11.32 -11.37 -18.71
N LEU A 564 -12.35 -10.84 -18.04
CA LEU A 564 -12.56 -9.39 -17.94
C LEU A 564 -11.35 -8.70 -17.28
N LEU A 565 -10.84 -9.24 -16.17
CA LEU A 565 -9.66 -8.71 -15.50
C LEU A 565 -8.39 -8.83 -16.34
N ALA A 566 -8.23 -9.92 -17.10
CA ALA A 566 -7.11 -10.08 -18.03
C ALA A 566 -7.14 -9.01 -19.14
N ILE A 567 -8.31 -8.79 -19.77
CA ILE A 567 -8.49 -7.75 -20.80
C ILE A 567 -8.23 -6.36 -20.21
N LEU A 568 -8.77 -6.06 -19.03
CA LEU A 568 -8.54 -4.78 -18.36
C LEU A 568 -7.06 -4.56 -18.05
N SER A 569 -6.33 -5.62 -17.68
CA SER A 569 -4.89 -5.57 -17.43
C SER A 569 -4.08 -5.32 -18.71
N VAL A 570 -4.48 -5.90 -19.85
CA VAL A 570 -3.89 -5.61 -21.17
C VAL A 570 -4.10 -4.15 -21.54
N LEU A 571 -5.32 -3.64 -21.42
CA LEU A 571 -5.63 -2.23 -21.70
C LEU A 571 -4.84 -1.29 -20.79
N ASN A 572 -4.73 -1.62 -19.50
CA ASN A 572 -3.94 -0.86 -18.56
C ASN A 572 -2.45 -0.83 -18.92
N LEU A 573 -1.88 -1.97 -19.36
CA LEU A 573 -0.49 -2.04 -19.81
C LEU A 573 -0.25 -1.13 -21.03
N LEU A 574 -1.17 -1.11 -22.00
CA LEU A 574 -1.06 -0.23 -23.17
C LEU A 574 -1.07 1.25 -22.78
N VAL A 575 -1.99 1.65 -21.89
CA VAL A 575 -2.05 3.01 -21.35
C VAL A 575 -0.78 3.35 -20.56
N TYR A 576 -0.30 2.41 -19.75
CA TYR A 576 0.93 2.55 -18.98
C TYR A 576 2.15 2.81 -19.88
N LEU A 577 2.30 2.04 -20.96
CA LEU A 577 3.42 2.22 -21.90
C LEU A 577 3.40 3.61 -22.55
N VAL A 578 2.21 4.14 -22.87
CA VAL A 578 2.05 5.50 -23.39
C VAL A 578 2.48 6.52 -22.33
N ILE A 579 1.99 6.40 -21.10
CA ILE A 579 2.33 7.32 -19.99
C ILE A 579 3.83 7.26 -19.68
N ALA A 580 4.40 6.06 -19.58
CA ALA A 580 5.81 5.86 -19.26
C ALA A 580 6.73 6.46 -20.32
N LYS A 581 6.33 6.45 -21.60
CA LYS A 581 7.07 7.11 -22.68
C LYS A 581 7.09 8.63 -22.55
N PHE A 582 6.03 9.23 -21.98
CA PHE A 582 5.92 10.67 -21.77
C PHE A 582 6.49 11.15 -20.43
N TYR A 583 6.84 10.23 -19.52
CA TYR A 583 7.34 10.59 -18.20
C TYR A 583 8.83 10.94 -18.24
N THR A 584 9.19 12.12 -17.73
CA THR A 584 10.57 12.55 -17.53
C THR A 584 10.96 12.41 -16.07
N TYR A 585 12.08 11.74 -15.81
CA TYR A 585 12.64 11.60 -14.46
C TYR A 585 13.09 12.96 -13.93
N LYS A 586 12.99 13.15 -12.61
CA LYS A 586 13.48 14.35 -11.92
C LYS A 586 15.02 14.39 -11.99
N ASN A 587 15.57 15.53 -12.40
CA ASN A 587 17.01 15.80 -12.32
C ASN A 587 17.34 16.37 -10.92
N THR A 588 18.23 15.72 -10.17
CA THR A 588 18.78 16.24 -8.92
C THR A 588 20.01 17.11 -9.19
N VAL A 589 20.23 18.13 -8.36
CA VAL A 589 21.31 19.14 -8.56
C VAL A 589 22.71 18.50 -8.57
N GLU A 590 22.91 17.39 -7.86
CA GLU A 590 24.18 16.65 -7.85
C GLU A 590 24.57 16.04 -9.21
N ASP A 591 23.60 15.71 -10.08
CA ASP A 591 23.86 15.15 -11.42
C ASP A 591 24.24 16.22 -12.47
N ALA A 592 23.99 17.50 -12.16
CA ALA A 592 24.35 18.61 -13.03
C ALA A 592 25.80 19.05 -12.81
N ASP A 593 26.28 19.03 -11.57
CA ASP A 593 27.68 19.36 -11.26
C ASP A 593 28.65 18.27 -11.75
N THR A 594 28.24 17.00 -11.79
CA THR A 594 29.07 15.93 -12.39
C THR A 594 29.16 16.00 -13.92
N LYS A 595 28.25 16.71 -14.59
CA LYS A 595 28.30 16.97 -16.04
C LYS A 595 28.92 18.32 -16.38
N GLY A 596 29.07 19.21 -15.40
CA GLY A 596 29.69 20.53 -15.56
C GLY A 596 31.22 20.50 -15.63
N ASP A 597 31.86 19.47 -15.07
CA ASP A 597 33.32 19.35 -15.00
C ASP A 597 33.93 18.52 -16.15
N ALA A 598 33.15 18.17 -17.17
CA ALA A 598 33.64 17.53 -18.39
C ALA A 598 33.65 18.53 -19.57
N ILE A 599 34.39 19.63 -19.41
CA ILE A 599 34.85 20.47 -20.53
C ILE A 599 36.36 20.66 -20.40
N GLU A 600 37.07 19.83 -21.19
CA GLU A 600 38.39 20.04 -21.82
C GLU A 600 39.66 20.14 -20.94
N PRO A 601 40.84 19.76 -21.48
CA PRO A 601 41.33 19.95 -22.85
C PRO A 601 41.07 18.83 -23.85
#